data_AF-A0A1V1PD03-F1
#
_entry.id   AF-A0A1V1PD03-F1
#
_cell.length_a   1.000
_cell.length_b   1.000
_cell.length_c   1.000
_cell.angle_alpha   90.00
_cell.angle_beta   90.00
_cell.angle_gamma   90.00
#
_symmetry.space_group_name_H-M   'P 1'
#
loop_
_entity.id
_entity.type
_entity.pdbx_description
1 polymer ?
#
loop_
_entity_poly.entity_id
_entity_poly.type
_entity_poly.pdbx_seq_one_letter_code
_entity_poly.pdbx_strand_id
1 'polypeptide(L)'
;MENKLKEKFPSKLKVHLIRYADDFIITCISKEILKDEIIPLVKQHIGERGLELSEEKTRITHISEGFDFLGQNVRKYKDKLLIKPAKKNVTNFLTDIKEVIKKNQFAHPINLVWQLNSKIRGWANFHRHVVSKKIYGQVDFEITKTIWKWARKRHPTKSRKWVKQRYFYRTEKGRDWCFFGKRDGKKATLTKAMDVRIKRHIKIKGNANPYDPEWEMYFERRLEKETTEKLRYRSRIYDLWHQQNGICPVCREHITEESGWHKHHIIWRTDGGRDTNENLVLLHPNCHRQVHSQKWKVGKLGLEKGP
;
A
#
# COMPACT_ATOMS: atom_id res chain seq x y z
N MET A 1 -25.23 -13.31 -10.00
CA MET A 1 -24.88 -14.15 -8.83
C MET A 1 -25.35 -13.55 -7.52
N GLU A 2 -24.94 -12.32 -7.14
CA GLU A 2 -25.29 -11.73 -5.83
C GLU A 2 -26.80 -11.54 -5.62
N ASN A 3 -27.53 -11.01 -6.62
CA ASN A 3 -28.99 -10.83 -6.51
C ASN A 3 -29.73 -12.18 -6.43
N LYS A 4 -29.36 -13.16 -7.27
CA LYS A 4 -29.90 -14.54 -7.20
C LYS A 4 -29.67 -15.19 -5.82
N LEU A 5 -28.54 -14.94 -5.16
CA LEU A 5 -28.26 -15.45 -3.80
C LEU A 5 -29.10 -14.71 -2.74
N LYS A 6 -29.29 -13.40 -2.88
CA LYS A 6 -30.13 -12.61 -1.96
C LYS A 6 -31.62 -12.91 -2.09
N GLU A 7 -32.09 -13.22 -3.29
CA GLU A 7 -33.49 -13.58 -3.57
C GLU A 7 -33.82 -15.00 -3.10
N LYS A 8 -32.90 -15.95 -3.29
CA LYS A 8 -33.14 -17.37 -2.98
C LYS A 8 -32.93 -17.74 -1.51
N PHE A 9 -32.11 -16.99 -0.78
CA PHE A 9 -31.79 -17.29 0.63
C PHE A 9 -32.22 -16.17 1.57
N PRO A 10 -33.11 -16.44 2.56
CA PRO A 10 -33.51 -15.44 3.55
C PRO A 10 -32.31 -14.96 4.39
N SER A 11 -32.36 -13.71 4.88
CA SER A 11 -31.24 -13.06 5.59
C SER A 11 -30.72 -13.85 6.80
N LYS A 12 -31.56 -14.71 7.40
CA LYS A 12 -31.23 -15.62 8.50
C LYS A 12 -30.08 -16.59 8.17
N LEU A 13 -29.90 -16.96 6.91
CA LEU A 13 -28.85 -17.89 6.46
C LEU A 13 -27.48 -17.23 6.28
N LYS A 14 -27.41 -15.89 6.40
CA LYS A 14 -26.17 -15.07 6.33
C LYS A 14 -25.29 -15.40 5.12
N VAL A 15 -25.95 -15.56 3.97
CA VAL A 15 -25.26 -15.81 2.70
C VAL A 15 -24.68 -14.50 2.18
N HIS A 16 -23.35 -14.41 2.13
CA HIS A 16 -22.65 -13.23 1.61
C HIS A 16 -21.64 -13.65 0.56
N LEU A 17 -21.68 -12.99 -0.60
CA LEU A 17 -20.70 -13.15 -1.67
C LEU A 17 -19.67 -12.02 -1.59
N ILE A 18 -18.39 -12.38 -1.55
CA ILE A 18 -17.27 -11.44 -1.64
C ILE A 18 -16.46 -11.85 -2.87
N ARG A 19 -16.39 -11.00 -3.90
CA ARG A 19 -15.69 -11.29 -5.15
C ARG A 19 -14.58 -10.28 -5.40
N TYR A 20 -13.46 -10.76 -5.91
CA TYR A 20 -12.35 -9.98 -6.42
C TYR A 20 -11.87 -10.60 -7.75
N ALA A 21 -12.19 -9.96 -8.87
CA ALA A 21 -12.03 -10.55 -10.21
C ALA A 21 -12.62 -11.98 -10.26
N ASP A 22 -11.78 -12.99 -10.51
CA ASP A 22 -12.20 -14.39 -10.64
C ASP A 22 -12.25 -15.12 -9.29
N ASP A 23 -11.57 -14.61 -8.26
CA ASP A 23 -11.56 -15.20 -6.92
C ASP A 23 -12.77 -14.71 -6.12
N PHE A 24 -13.52 -15.62 -5.51
CA PHE A 24 -14.64 -15.27 -4.66
C PHE A 24 -14.77 -16.17 -3.44
N ILE A 25 -15.43 -15.65 -2.40
CA ILE A 25 -15.79 -16.33 -1.17
C ILE A 25 -17.30 -16.24 -1.00
N ILE A 26 -17.91 -17.34 -0.59
CA ILE A 26 -19.31 -17.36 -0.13
C ILE A 26 -19.32 -17.80 1.32
N THR A 27 -19.89 -16.99 2.20
CA THR A 27 -20.10 -17.35 3.61
C THR A 27 -21.52 -17.89 3.80
N CYS A 28 -21.70 -18.83 4.71
CA CYS A 28 -23.02 -19.33 5.13
C CYS A 28 -22.94 -19.83 6.58
N ILE A 29 -24.08 -19.99 7.23
CA ILE A 29 -24.18 -20.54 8.58
C ILE A 29 -24.00 -22.07 8.63
N SER A 30 -24.39 -22.78 7.56
CA SER A 30 -24.34 -24.25 7.49
C SER A 30 -23.43 -24.73 6.35
N LYS A 31 -22.69 -25.80 6.61
CA LYS A 31 -21.86 -26.50 5.64
C LYS A 31 -22.71 -27.23 4.58
N GLU A 32 -23.85 -27.78 5.00
CA GLU A 32 -24.77 -28.53 4.14
C GLU A 32 -25.35 -27.62 3.07
N ILE A 33 -25.85 -26.45 3.45
CA ILE A 33 -26.39 -25.44 2.52
C ILE A 33 -25.31 -25.00 1.51
N LEU A 34 -24.06 -24.81 1.96
CA LEU A 34 -22.95 -24.49 1.05
C LEU A 34 -22.73 -25.59 0.01
N LYS A 35 -22.77 -26.86 0.44
CA LYS A 35 -22.47 -28.01 -0.40
C LYS A 35 -23.62 -28.36 -1.35
N ASP A 36 -24.84 -28.40 -0.83
CA ASP A 36 -25.97 -29.03 -1.51
C ASP A 36 -26.81 -28.01 -2.29
N GLU A 37 -26.80 -26.74 -1.89
CA GLU A 37 -27.58 -25.70 -2.57
C GLU A 37 -26.70 -24.66 -3.29
N ILE A 38 -25.69 -24.13 -2.60
CA ILE A 38 -24.90 -23.00 -3.12
C ILE A 38 -23.94 -23.47 -4.22
N ILE A 39 -23.17 -24.54 -4.02
CA ILE A 39 -22.22 -25.02 -5.03
C ILE A 39 -22.93 -25.38 -6.35
N PRO A 40 -24.03 -26.16 -6.37
CA PRO A 40 -24.74 -26.46 -7.61
C PRO A 40 -25.27 -25.21 -8.32
N LEU A 41 -25.83 -24.26 -7.56
CA LEU A 41 -26.33 -23.00 -8.10
C LEU A 41 -25.21 -22.15 -8.73
N VAL A 42 -24.03 -22.14 -8.10
CA VAL A 42 -22.86 -21.45 -8.64
C VAL A 42 -22.33 -22.17 -9.88
N LYS A 43 -22.23 -23.51 -9.86
CA LYS A 43 -21.85 -24.32 -11.04
C LYS A 43 -22.76 -24.04 -12.23
N GLN A 44 -24.08 -24.05 -12.03
CA GLN A 44 -25.05 -23.74 -13.08
C GLN A 44 -24.84 -22.32 -13.65
N HIS A 45 -24.69 -21.31 -12.79
CA HIS A 45 -24.57 -19.92 -13.23
C HIS A 45 -23.23 -19.60 -13.92
N ILE A 46 -22.16 -20.32 -13.57
CA ILE A 46 -20.85 -20.19 -14.21
C ILE A 46 -20.84 -20.99 -15.53
N GLY A 47 -21.48 -22.15 -15.57
CA GLY A 47 -21.66 -22.97 -16.77
C GLY A 47 -22.47 -22.27 -17.87
N GLU A 48 -23.48 -21.48 -17.52
CA GLU A 48 -24.20 -20.57 -18.46
C GLU A 48 -23.24 -19.65 -19.25
N ARG A 49 -22.04 -19.38 -18.71
CA ARG A 49 -21.02 -18.51 -19.32
C ARG A 49 -19.84 -19.29 -19.90
N GLY A 50 -19.95 -20.62 -20.01
CA GLY A 50 -18.89 -21.48 -20.55
C GLY A 50 -17.67 -21.61 -19.64
N LEU A 51 -17.83 -21.40 -18.33
CA LEU A 51 -16.76 -21.54 -17.35
C LEU A 51 -17.05 -22.73 -16.42
N GLU A 52 -16.00 -23.31 -15.84
CA GLU A 52 -16.11 -24.41 -14.88
C GLU A 52 -15.43 -24.08 -13.56
N LEU A 53 -16.00 -24.59 -12.46
CA LEU A 53 -15.38 -24.49 -11.15
C LEU A 53 -14.27 -25.53 -11.01
N SER A 54 -13.07 -25.07 -10.71
CA SER A 54 -11.97 -25.95 -10.33
C SER A 54 -12.25 -26.59 -8.96
N GLU A 55 -12.49 -27.89 -8.95
CA GLU A 55 -12.77 -28.65 -7.72
C GLU A 55 -11.56 -28.64 -6.77
N GLU A 56 -10.34 -28.65 -7.31
CA GLU A 56 -9.10 -28.57 -6.52
C GLU A 56 -8.94 -27.23 -5.77
N LYS A 57 -9.44 -26.14 -6.35
CA LYS A 57 -9.39 -24.81 -5.72
C LYS A 57 -10.56 -24.55 -4.77
N THR A 58 -11.65 -25.30 -4.94
CA THR A 58 -12.89 -25.09 -4.17
C THR A 58 -12.80 -25.85 -2.86
N ARG A 59 -12.70 -25.11 -1.74
CA ARG A 59 -12.60 -25.71 -0.41
C ARG A 59 -13.62 -25.13 0.54
N ILE A 60 -14.43 -25.99 1.16
CA ILE A 60 -15.29 -25.62 2.27
C ILE A 60 -14.48 -25.71 3.57
N THR A 61 -14.40 -24.62 4.32
CA THR A 61 -13.68 -24.56 5.60
C THR A 61 -14.48 -23.82 6.64
N HIS A 62 -14.27 -24.16 7.91
CA HIS A 62 -14.83 -23.40 9.01
C HIS A 62 -13.94 -22.21 9.36
N ILE A 63 -14.52 -21.09 9.78
CA ILE A 63 -13.77 -19.85 10.07
C ILE A 63 -12.72 -20.02 11.18
N SER A 64 -12.90 -21.00 12.07
CA SER A 64 -11.94 -21.33 13.14
C SER A 64 -10.66 -22.00 12.61
N GLU A 65 -10.75 -22.74 11.51
CA GLU A 65 -9.59 -23.29 10.80
C GLU A 65 -8.91 -22.19 9.97
N GLY A 66 -9.76 -21.35 9.36
CA GLY A 66 -9.37 -20.24 8.52
C GLY A 66 -9.06 -20.64 7.08
N PHE A 67 -8.98 -19.65 6.21
CA PHE A 67 -8.69 -19.83 4.79
C PHE A 67 -7.81 -18.69 4.28
N ASP A 68 -7.15 -18.92 3.13
CA ASP A 68 -6.34 -17.92 2.46
C ASP A 68 -7.14 -17.27 1.32
N PHE A 69 -7.12 -15.94 1.26
CA PHE A 69 -7.75 -15.16 0.19
C PHE A 69 -6.90 -13.92 -0.11
N LEU A 70 -6.61 -13.67 -1.39
CA LEU A 70 -5.76 -12.55 -1.85
C LEU A 70 -4.43 -12.41 -1.08
N GLY A 71 -3.81 -13.55 -0.76
CA GLY A 71 -2.53 -13.59 -0.03
C GLY A 71 -2.63 -13.28 1.48
N GLN A 72 -3.84 -13.23 2.04
CA GLN A 72 -4.11 -13.03 3.46
C GLN A 72 -4.83 -14.25 4.04
N ASN A 73 -4.47 -14.66 5.24
CA ASN A 73 -5.15 -15.69 6.00
C ASN A 73 -6.20 -15.05 6.90
N VAL A 74 -7.46 -15.45 6.71
CA VAL A 74 -8.61 -15.04 7.51
C VAL A 74 -8.95 -16.17 8.47
N ARG A 75 -8.80 -15.93 9.77
CA ARG A 75 -9.08 -16.95 10.80
C ARG A 75 -9.67 -16.35 12.06
N LYS A 76 -10.68 -17.01 12.62
CA LYS A 76 -11.24 -16.69 13.93
C LYS A 76 -10.49 -17.47 15.02
N TYR A 77 -9.91 -16.75 15.97
CA TYR A 77 -9.25 -17.29 17.14
C TYR A 77 -10.13 -17.01 18.36
N LYS A 78 -10.81 -18.06 18.87
CA LYS A 78 -11.85 -17.91 19.90
C LYS A 78 -12.89 -16.89 19.43
N ASP A 79 -12.97 -15.73 20.07
CA ASP A 79 -13.93 -14.68 19.72
C ASP A 79 -13.38 -13.60 18.77
N LYS A 80 -12.08 -13.64 18.44
CA LYS A 80 -11.43 -12.58 17.65
C LYS A 80 -11.11 -13.05 16.23
N LEU A 81 -11.65 -12.35 15.23
CA LEU A 81 -11.25 -12.52 13.83
C LEU A 81 -9.93 -11.77 13.58
N LEU A 82 -8.88 -12.50 13.21
CA LEU A 82 -7.59 -11.91 12.86
C LEU A 82 -7.26 -12.24 11.42
N ILE A 83 -7.09 -11.20 10.62
CA ILE A 83 -6.56 -11.30 9.26
C ILE A 83 -5.06 -11.07 9.34
N LYS A 84 -4.27 -12.01 8.81
CA LYS A 84 -2.80 -11.96 8.81
C LYS A 84 -2.28 -12.24 7.40
N PRO A 85 -1.07 -11.82 7.01
CA PRO A 85 -0.44 -12.30 5.79
C PRO A 85 -0.41 -13.85 5.76
N ALA A 86 -0.81 -14.44 4.64
CA ALA A 86 -0.83 -15.90 4.48
C ALA A 86 0.59 -16.47 4.51
N LYS A 87 0.76 -17.67 5.11
CA LYS A 87 2.08 -18.31 5.21
C LYS A 87 2.74 -18.49 3.84
N LYS A 88 1.96 -18.94 2.84
CA LYS A 88 2.43 -19.11 1.46
C LYS A 88 2.93 -17.80 0.85
N ASN A 89 2.21 -16.69 1.08
CA ASN A 89 2.60 -15.36 0.60
C ASN A 89 3.92 -14.89 1.25
N VAL A 90 4.06 -15.07 2.57
CA VAL A 90 5.30 -14.73 3.30
C VAL A 90 6.48 -15.56 2.80
N THR A 91 6.30 -16.87 2.62
CA THR A 91 7.34 -17.76 2.10
C THR A 91 7.78 -17.36 0.70
N ASN A 92 6.82 -17.14 -0.21
CA ASN A 92 7.12 -16.72 -1.58
C ASN A 92 7.90 -15.40 -1.61
N PHE A 93 7.50 -14.43 -0.78
CA PHE A 93 8.20 -13.16 -0.64
C PHE A 93 9.65 -13.35 -0.15
N LEU A 94 9.85 -14.17 0.90
CA LEU A 94 11.19 -14.45 1.41
C LEU A 94 12.06 -15.21 0.39
N THR A 95 11.46 -16.08 -0.43
CA THR A 95 12.16 -16.77 -1.53
C THR A 95 12.62 -15.77 -2.60
N ASP A 96 11.74 -14.88 -3.06
CA ASP A 96 12.10 -13.82 -4.01
C ASP A 96 13.23 -12.94 -3.47
N ILE A 97 13.16 -12.52 -2.19
CA ILE A 97 14.24 -11.74 -1.56
C ILE A 97 15.56 -12.52 -1.51
N LYS A 98 15.53 -13.81 -1.18
CA LYS A 98 16.73 -14.67 -1.18
C LYS A 98 17.33 -14.80 -2.58
N GLU A 99 16.50 -14.92 -3.61
CA GLU A 99 16.95 -14.96 -5.00
C GLU A 99 17.60 -13.64 -5.43
N VAL A 100 17.00 -12.50 -5.07
CA VAL A 100 17.60 -11.18 -5.33
C VAL A 100 18.97 -11.07 -4.67
N ILE A 101 19.11 -11.48 -3.40
CA ILE A 101 20.39 -11.46 -2.70
C ILE A 101 21.41 -12.40 -3.37
N LYS A 102 20.97 -13.59 -3.82
CA LYS A 102 21.83 -14.57 -4.50
C LYS A 102 22.33 -14.06 -5.86
N LYS A 103 21.46 -13.46 -6.68
CA LYS A 103 21.82 -12.85 -7.97
C LYS A 103 22.79 -11.69 -7.79
N ASN A 104 22.68 -10.95 -6.68
CA ASN A 104 23.54 -9.82 -6.34
C ASN A 104 24.75 -10.22 -5.46
N GLN A 105 25.35 -11.40 -5.68
CA GLN A 105 26.45 -11.89 -4.83
C GLN A 105 27.67 -10.93 -4.83
N PHE A 106 28.01 -10.37 -5.99
CA PHE A 106 29.17 -9.48 -6.17
C PHE A 106 28.81 -7.99 -6.24
N ALA A 107 27.53 -7.66 -6.38
CA ALA A 107 27.04 -6.29 -6.50
C ALA A 107 27.44 -5.41 -5.30
N HIS A 108 27.53 -4.10 -5.55
CA HIS A 108 27.81 -3.12 -4.52
C HIS A 108 26.66 -3.08 -3.48
N PRO A 109 26.94 -3.00 -2.16
CA PRO A 109 25.90 -3.07 -1.12
C PRO A 109 24.76 -2.07 -1.29
N ILE A 110 25.05 -0.86 -1.82
CA ILE A 110 24.04 0.18 -2.02
C ILE A 110 22.96 -0.23 -3.05
N ASN A 111 23.35 -0.94 -4.11
CA ASN A 111 22.44 -1.40 -5.15
C ASN A 111 21.51 -2.49 -4.60
N LEU A 112 22.08 -3.38 -3.77
CA LEU A 112 21.29 -4.40 -3.06
C LEU A 112 20.28 -3.75 -2.11
N VAL A 113 20.69 -2.72 -1.35
CA VAL A 113 19.77 -1.97 -0.48
C VAL A 113 18.61 -1.36 -1.28
N TRP A 114 18.87 -0.74 -2.44
CA TRP A 114 17.81 -0.14 -3.25
C TRP A 114 16.81 -1.17 -3.79
N GLN A 115 17.30 -2.28 -4.35
CA GLN A 115 16.44 -3.35 -4.86
C GLN A 115 15.59 -4.00 -3.76
N LEU A 116 16.18 -4.25 -2.59
CA LEU A 116 15.45 -4.81 -1.46
C LEU A 116 14.44 -3.82 -0.89
N ASN A 117 14.78 -2.54 -0.83
CA ASN A 117 13.90 -1.51 -0.27
C ASN A 117 12.61 -1.35 -1.07
N SER A 118 12.65 -1.39 -2.41
CA SER A 118 11.42 -1.30 -3.22
C SER A 118 10.49 -2.49 -2.96
N LYS A 119 11.03 -3.71 -2.96
CA LYS A 119 10.28 -4.95 -2.68
C LYS A 119 9.70 -4.98 -1.25
N ILE A 120 10.51 -4.68 -0.24
CA ILE A 120 10.07 -4.66 1.17
C ILE A 120 8.98 -3.61 1.39
N ARG A 121 9.14 -2.40 0.84
CA ARG A 121 8.12 -1.34 0.98
C ARG A 121 6.82 -1.74 0.30
N GLY A 122 6.87 -2.27 -0.93
CA GLY A 122 5.67 -2.71 -1.65
C GLY A 122 4.91 -3.79 -0.88
N TRP A 123 5.61 -4.84 -0.46
CA TRP A 123 5.01 -5.95 0.29
C TRP A 123 4.46 -5.51 1.66
N ALA A 124 5.20 -4.68 2.40
CA ALA A 124 4.74 -4.16 3.68
C ALA A 124 3.52 -3.23 3.50
N ASN A 125 3.50 -2.37 2.48
CA ASN A 125 2.35 -1.51 2.21
C ASN A 125 1.10 -2.31 1.84
N PHE A 126 1.22 -3.37 1.04
CA PHE A 126 0.09 -4.26 0.70
C PHE A 126 -0.55 -4.86 1.96
N HIS A 127 0.28 -5.34 2.89
CA HIS A 127 -0.19 -5.97 4.13
C HIS A 127 -0.44 -4.98 5.28
N ARG A 128 -0.37 -3.66 5.06
CA ARG A 128 -0.46 -2.65 6.14
C ARG A 128 -1.83 -2.58 6.79
N HIS A 129 -2.86 -3.10 6.13
CA HIS A 129 -4.24 -3.04 6.59
C HIS A 129 -4.62 -4.18 7.56
N VAL A 130 -3.81 -5.23 7.59
CA VAL A 130 -4.06 -6.44 8.37
C VAL A 130 -3.11 -6.56 9.56
N VAL A 131 -3.26 -7.62 10.36
CA VAL A 131 -2.48 -7.83 11.59
C VAL A 131 -1.08 -8.34 11.22
N SER A 132 -0.20 -7.42 10.81
CA SER A 132 1.08 -7.78 10.17
C SER A 132 2.32 -7.55 11.00
N LYS A 133 2.28 -6.80 12.11
CA LYS A 133 3.49 -6.38 12.87
C LYS A 133 4.39 -7.54 13.32
N LYS A 134 3.80 -8.62 13.86
CA LYS A 134 4.58 -9.80 14.29
C LYS A 134 5.28 -10.46 13.09
N ILE A 135 4.57 -10.58 11.97
CA ILE A 135 5.08 -11.19 10.74
C ILE A 135 6.15 -10.29 10.10
N TYR A 136 5.98 -8.96 10.12
CA TYR A 136 7.01 -8.02 9.69
C TYR A 136 8.32 -8.22 10.44
N GLY A 137 8.28 -8.40 11.76
CA GLY A 137 9.48 -8.69 12.55
C GLY A 137 10.16 -10.01 12.15
N GLN A 138 9.38 -11.05 11.89
CA GLN A 138 9.91 -12.34 11.40
C GLN A 138 10.55 -12.19 10.02
N VAL A 139 9.91 -11.45 9.12
CA VAL A 139 10.43 -11.16 7.77
C VAL A 139 11.73 -10.35 7.87
N ASP A 140 11.76 -9.28 8.66
CA ASP A 140 12.95 -8.46 8.86
C ASP A 140 14.13 -9.28 9.42
N PHE A 141 13.84 -10.19 10.35
CA PHE A 141 14.83 -11.11 10.92
C PHE A 141 15.41 -12.05 9.84
N GLU A 142 14.55 -12.72 9.06
CA GLU A 142 14.98 -13.64 8.01
C GLU A 142 15.76 -12.94 6.89
N ILE A 143 15.36 -11.72 6.52
CA ILE A 143 16.12 -10.88 5.57
C ILE A 143 17.49 -10.54 6.14
N THR A 144 17.56 -10.07 7.40
CA THR A 144 18.82 -9.73 8.06
C THR A 144 19.76 -10.95 8.14
N LYS A 145 19.22 -12.12 8.49
CA LYS A 145 19.96 -13.39 8.53
C LYS A 145 20.51 -13.78 7.15
N THR A 146 19.72 -13.58 6.10
CA THR A 146 20.13 -13.88 4.72
C THR A 146 21.24 -12.92 4.27
N ILE A 147 21.11 -11.62 4.55
CA ILE A 147 22.13 -10.61 4.27
C ILE A 147 23.43 -10.90 5.06
N TRP A 148 23.32 -11.34 6.31
CA TRP A 148 24.49 -11.73 7.11
C TRP A 148 25.26 -12.88 6.47
N LYS A 149 24.56 -13.92 5.98
CA LYS A 149 25.18 -15.03 5.24
C LYS A 149 25.87 -14.54 3.97
N TRP A 150 25.20 -13.66 3.21
CA TRP A 150 25.78 -13.03 2.03
C TRP A 150 27.06 -12.24 2.37
N ALA A 151 27.03 -11.43 3.42
CA ALA A 151 28.17 -10.62 3.85
C ALA A 151 29.36 -11.48 4.31
N ARG A 152 29.09 -12.57 5.05
CA ARG A 152 30.12 -13.53 5.46
C ARG A 152 30.73 -14.29 4.28
N LYS A 153 29.92 -14.70 3.29
CA LYS A 153 30.41 -15.43 2.11
C LYS A 153 31.40 -14.60 1.28
N ARG A 154 31.26 -13.26 1.28
CA ARG A 154 32.18 -12.35 0.59
C ARG A 154 33.54 -12.19 1.27
N HIS A 155 33.64 -12.56 2.54
CA HIS A 155 34.83 -12.34 3.36
C HIS A 155 35.14 -13.58 4.21
N PRO A 156 35.52 -14.71 3.58
CA PRO A 156 35.72 -15.98 4.28
C PRO A 156 36.85 -15.92 5.32
N THR A 157 37.87 -15.08 5.10
CA THR A 157 39.05 -14.95 5.97
C THR A 157 38.91 -13.87 7.05
N LYS A 158 37.85 -13.04 7.02
CA LYS A 158 37.69 -11.93 7.96
C LYS A 158 36.84 -12.34 9.17
N SER A 159 37.14 -11.76 10.32
CA SER A 159 36.39 -12.02 11.55
C SER A 159 34.94 -11.54 11.47
N ARG A 160 34.05 -12.17 12.25
CA ARG A 160 32.64 -11.76 12.34
C ARG A 160 32.47 -10.30 12.76
N LYS A 161 33.34 -9.81 13.67
CA LYS A 161 33.34 -8.42 14.15
C LYS A 161 33.63 -7.45 13.00
N TRP A 162 34.62 -7.76 12.17
CA TRP A 162 34.96 -6.96 10.99
C TRP A 162 33.80 -6.92 9.99
N VAL A 163 33.18 -8.06 9.68
CA VAL A 163 32.03 -8.12 8.76
C VAL A 163 30.84 -7.30 9.30
N LYS A 164 30.56 -7.36 10.61
CA LYS A 164 29.53 -6.53 11.25
C LYS A 164 29.82 -5.05 11.02
N GLN A 165 31.02 -4.58 11.35
CA GLN A 165 31.43 -3.18 11.20
C GLN A 165 31.42 -2.71 9.74
N ARG A 166 31.73 -3.60 8.79
CA ARG A 166 31.82 -3.26 7.36
C ARG A 166 30.46 -3.01 6.69
N TYR A 167 29.41 -3.71 7.12
CA TYR A 167 28.10 -3.75 6.44
C TYR A 167 26.92 -3.31 7.31
N PHE A 168 27.08 -3.30 8.63
CA PHE A 168 26.03 -2.94 9.58
C PHE A 168 26.49 -1.80 10.46
N TYR A 169 25.56 -0.91 10.81
CA TYR A 169 25.83 0.18 11.73
C TYR A 169 24.73 0.28 12.78
N ARG A 170 25.05 0.97 13.88
CA ARG A 170 24.09 1.41 14.88
C ARG A 170 23.67 2.84 14.55
N THR A 171 22.37 3.05 14.46
CA THR A 171 21.79 4.39 14.26
C THR A 171 21.92 5.23 15.53
N GLU A 172 21.87 6.55 15.38
CA GLU A 172 21.81 7.52 16.49
C GLU A 172 20.63 7.25 17.43
N LYS A 173 19.51 6.78 16.89
CA LYS A 173 18.31 6.38 17.65
C LYS A 173 18.45 5.02 18.36
N GLY A 174 19.68 4.52 18.51
CA GLY A 174 20.00 3.31 19.26
C GLY A 174 19.80 1.98 18.52
N ARG A 175 19.16 1.96 17.35
CA ARG A 175 18.90 0.73 16.56
C ARG A 175 20.18 0.15 15.96
N ASP A 176 20.56 -1.06 16.38
CA ASP A 176 21.71 -1.80 15.85
C ASP A 176 21.33 -2.72 14.67
N TRP A 177 22.33 -3.33 14.03
CA TRP A 177 22.19 -4.26 12.91
C TRP A 177 21.46 -3.66 11.70
N CYS A 178 21.73 -2.38 11.41
CA CYS A 178 21.17 -1.72 10.24
C CYS A 178 22.09 -1.94 9.03
N PHE A 179 21.68 -2.79 8.09
CA PHE A 179 22.42 -3.02 6.84
C PHE A 179 22.41 -1.75 5.98
N PHE A 180 23.56 -1.38 5.45
CA PHE A 180 23.68 -0.18 4.62
C PHE A 180 24.69 -0.35 3.49
N GLY A 181 24.57 0.52 2.50
CA GLY A 181 25.58 0.74 1.48
C GLY A 181 25.88 2.23 1.34
N LYS A 182 27.15 2.56 1.10
CA LYS A 182 27.59 3.94 0.81
C LYS A 182 28.41 3.95 -0.48
N ARG A 183 28.05 4.82 -1.42
CA ARG A 183 28.77 5.03 -2.69
C ARG A 183 28.66 6.50 -3.08
N ASP A 184 29.76 7.13 -3.49
CA ASP A 184 29.80 8.50 -4.02
C ASP A 184 29.05 9.51 -3.13
N GLY A 185 29.34 9.48 -1.83
CA GLY A 185 28.67 10.31 -0.81
C GLY A 185 27.24 9.89 -0.43
N LYS A 186 26.55 9.08 -1.25
CA LYS A 186 25.19 8.60 -0.99
C LYS A 186 25.21 7.40 -0.05
N LYS A 187 24.46 7.45 1.04
CA LYS A 187 24.24 6.35 1.99
C LYS A 187 22.78 5.88 1.89
N ALA A 188 22.57 4.59 1.70
CA ALA A 188 21.26 3.97 1.76
C ALA A 188 21.24 2.89 2.86
N THR A 189 20.16 2.87 3.64
CA THR A 189 19.93 1.86 4.68
C THR A 189 18.76 0.98 4.28
N LEU A 190 18.84 -0.30 4.61
CA LEU A 190 17.74 -1.24 4.42
C LEU A 190 16.52 -0.81 5.27
N THR A 191 15.38 -0.66 4.62
CA THR A 191 14.10 -0.35 5.25
C THR A 191 13.59 -1.61 5.94
N LYS A 192 13.08 -1.48 7.16
CA LYS A 192 12.44 -2.57 7.88
C LYS A 192 10.94 -2.57 7.60
N ALA A 193 10.36 -3.73 7.32
CA ALA A 193 8.91 -3.88 7.19
C ALA A 193 8.20 -3.43 8.49
N MET A 194 8.84 -3.64 9.64
CA MET A 194 8.33 -3.21 10.94
C MET A 194 8.16 -1.68 11.06
N ASP A 195 8.86 -0.87 10.25
CA ASP A 195 8.70 0.59 10.27
C ASP A 195 7.38 1.05 9.61
N VAL A 196 6.76 0.21 8.78
CA VAL A 196 5.48 0.53 8.13
C VAL A 196 4.36 0.52 9.18
N ARG A 197 3.66 1.65 9.29
CA ARG A 197 2.53 1.81 10.23
C ARG A 197 1.32 1.03 9.72
N ILE A 198 0.72 0.25 10.62
CA ILE A 198 -0.55 -0.44 10.35
C ILE A 198 -1.65 0.62 10.29
N LYS A 199 -2.42 0.61 9.20
CA LYS A 199 -3.57 1.52 9.00
C LYS A 199 -4.78 0.67 8.68
N ARG A 200 -5.79 0.64 9.54
CA ARG A 200 -7.01 -0.12 9.27
C ARG A 200 -7.78 0.50 8.11
N HIS A 201 -8.22 -0.34 7.19
CA HIS A 201 -9.09 0.11 6.10
C HIS A 201 -10.48 0.41 6.66
N ILE A 202 -11.03 1.56 6.30
CA ILE A 202 -12.40 1.96 6.64
C ILE A 202 -13.27 1.59 5.45
N LYS A 203 -14.21 0.66 5.65
CA LYS A 203 -15.13 0.18 4.62
C LYS A 203 -15.96 1.35 4.06
N ILE A 204 -16.11 1.41 2.75
CA ILE A 204 -16.99 2.39 2.09
C ILE A 204 -18.45 2.04 2.43
N LYS A 205 -19.26 3.06 2.75
CA LYS A 205 -20.71 2.87 2.94
C LYS A 205 -21.32 2.24 1.68
N GLY A 206 -22.08 1.15 1.86
CA GLY A 206 -22.55 0.33 0.72
C GLY A 206 -23.45 1.06 -0.27
N ASN A 207 -24.25 2.02 0.22
CA ASN A 207 -25.16 2.83 -0.61
C ASN A 207 -24.50 4.09 -1.16
N ALA A 208 -23.23 4.37 -0.84
CA ALA A 208 -22.57 5.59 -1.26
C ALA A 208 -22.23 5.55 -2.75
N ASN A 209 -22.79 6.49 -3.51
CA ASN A 209 -22.55 6.64 -4.93
C ASN A 209 -21.66 7.89 -5.18
N PRO A 210 -20.47 7.76 -5.78
CA PRO A 210 -19.60 8.90 -6.09
C PRO A 210 -20.21 9.95 -7.02
N TYR A 211 -21.25 9.60 -7.77
CA TYR A 211 -21.90 10.47 -8.76
C TYR A 211 -23.19 11.11 -8.26
N ASP A 212 -23.56 10.85 -7.00
CA ASP A 212 -24.76 11.40 -6.38
C ASP A 212 -24.37 12.57 -5.45
N PRO A 213 -24.89 13.80 -5.67
CA PRO A 213 -24.56 14.97 -4.85
C PRO A 213 -24.76 14.76 -3.34
N GLU A 214 -25.69 13.89 -2.91
CA GLU A 214 -25.90 13.60 -1.49
C GLU A 214 -24.63 13.02 -0.82
N TRP A 215 -23.79 12.31 -1.58
CA TRP A 215 -22.60 11.65 -1.08
C TRP A 215 -21.30 12.44 -1.28
N GLU A 216 -21.37 13.61 -1.92
CA GLU A 216 -20.21 14.44 -2.27
C GLU A 216 -19.34 14.72 -1.03
N MET A 217 -19.93 15.26 0.03
CA MET A 217 -19.24 15.54 1.30
C MET A 217 -18.60 14.29 1.94
N TYR A 218 -19.20 13.11 1.75
CA TYR A 218 -18.66 11.86 2.27
C TYR A 218 -17.39 11.42 1.52
N PHE A 219 -17.40 11.54 0.19
CA PHE A 219 -16.24 11.24 -0.64
C PHE A 219 -15.14 12.30 -0.51
N GLU A 220 -15.50 13.58 -0.40
CA GLU A 220 -14.55 14.68 -0.11
C GLU A 220 -13.79 14.44 1.20
N ARG A 221 -14.49 14.17 2.31
CA ARG A 221 -13.85 13.88 3.61
C ARG A 221 -12.95 12.64 3.57
N ARG A 222 -13.28 11.65 2.74
CA ARG A 222 -12.42 10.47 2.53
C ARG A 222 -11.18 10.83 1.74
N LEU A 223 -11.37 11.54 0.62
CA LEU A 223 -10.30 12.01 -0.24
C LEU A 223 -9.33 12.89 0.55
N GLU A 224 -9.84 13.85 1.32
CA GLU A 224 -9.06 14.70 2.21
C GLU A 224 -8.21 13.88 3.18
N LYS A 225 -8.78 12.89 3.87
CA LYS A 225 -8.03 12.04 4.81
C LYS A 225 -6.93 11.24 4.13
N GLU A 226 -7.22 10.65 2.97
CA GLU A 226 -6.24 9.88 2.21
C GLU A 226 -5.11 10.76 1.66
N THR A 227 -5.45 11.92 1.11
CA THR A 227 -4.50 12.91 0.58
C THR A 227 -3.67 13.51 1.70
N THR A 228 -4.31 13.96 2.78
CA THR A 228 -3.68 14.47 4.01
C THR A 228 -2.59 13.55 4.52
N GLU A 229 -2.87 12.25 4.66
CA GLU A 229 -1.87 11.31 5.17
C GLU A 229 -0.69 11.13 4.22
N LYS A 230 -0.94 11.08 2.91
CA LYS A 230 0.11 10.99 1.88
C LYS A 230 0.96 12.25 1.85
N LEU A 231 0.35 13.41 2.04
CA LEU A 231 1.02 14.69 2.10
C LEU A 231 1.74 14.92 3.42
N ARG A 232 1.23 14.44 4.57
CA ARG A 232 1.92 14.52 5.88
C ARG A 232 3.28 13.84 5.86
N TYR A 233 3.43 12.78 5.05
CA TYR A 233 4.74 12.17 4.79
C TYR A 233 5.74 13.17 4.16
N ARG A 234 5.22 14.19 3.46
CA ARG A 234 5.95 15.30 2.83
C ARG A 234 5.51 16.63 3.47
N SER A 235 5.78 16.81 4.78
CA SER A 235 5.12 17.83 5.64
C SER A 235 4.91 19.22 5.00
N ARG A 236 5.89 19.71 4.25
CA ARG A 236 5.77 21.01 3.57
C ARG A 236 4.68 21.08 2.50
N ILE A 237 4.42 19.99 1.80
CA ILE A 237 3.34 19.91 0.79
C ILE A 237 1.98 19.82 1.49
N TYR A 238 1.92 19.14 2.63
CA TYR A 238 0.72 19.10 3.46
C TYR A 238 0.30 20.49 3.91
N ASP A 239 1.24 21.31 4.38
CA ASP A 239 0.94 22.66 4.83
C ASP A 239 0.36 23.51 3.69
N LEU A 240 0.96 23.45 2.50
CA LEU A 240 0.47 24.16 1.31
C LEU A 240 -0.92 23.70 0.89
N TRP A 241 -1.12 22.37 0.82
CA TRP A 241 -2.40 21.78 0.46
C TRP A 241 -3.52 22.19 1.44
N HIS A 242 -3.23 22.18 2.73
CA HIS A 242 -4.19 22.55 3.76
C HIS A 242 -4.52 24.06 3.74
N GLN A 243 -3.55 24.91 3.42
CA GLN A 243 -3.77 26.36 3.25
C GLN A 243 -4.68 26.69 2.07
N GLN A 244 -4.71 25.85 1.03
CA GLN A 244 -5.56 26.03 -0.16
C GLN A 244 -6.80 25.11 -0.16
N ASN A 245 -7.15 24.49 0.98
CA ASN A 245 -8.23 23.51 1.11
C ASN A 245 -8.16 22.35 0.09
N GLY A 246 -6.96 22.03 -0.38
CA GLY A 246 -6.72 21.01 -1.38
C GLY A 246 -7.24 21.32 -2.79
N ILE A 247 -7.64 22.56 -3.05
CA ILE A 247 -8.18 23.00 -4.33
C ILE A 247 -7.07 23.64 -5.14
N CYS A 248 -6.97 23.30 -6.43
CA CYS A 248 -6.04 23.95 -7.35
C CYS A 248 -6.52 25.38 -7.65
N PRO A 249 -5.72 26.43 -7.39
CA PRO A 249 -6.09 27.83 -7.67
C PRO A 249 -6.41 28.13 -9.14
N VAL A 250 -5.97 27.28 -10.07
CA VAL A 250 -6.15 27.48 -11.52
C VAL A 250 -7.47 26.88 -12.00
N CYS A 251 -7.67 25.56 -11.88
CA CYS A 251 -8.88 24.89 -12.37
C CYS A 251 -10.00 24.81 -11.34
N ARG A 252 -9.74 25.15 -10.08
CA ARG A 252 -10.67 25.03 -8.94
C ARG A 252 -11.13 23.60 -8.63
N GLU A 253 -10.48 22.60 -9.20
CA GLU A 253 -10.70 21.20 -8.87
C GLU A 253 -9.76 20.73 -7.76
N HIS A 254 -10.14 19.63 -7.09
CA HIS A 254 -9.32 19.03 -6.04
C HIS A 254 -8.02 18.44 -6.57
N ILE A 255 -6.94 18.66 -5.82
CA ILE A 255 -5.64 18.03 -6.04
C ILE A 255 -5.62 16.66 -5.37
N THR A 256 -5.53 15.61 -6.18
CA THR A 256 -5.48 14.20 -5.78
C THR A 256 -4.13 13.56 -6.12
N GLU A 257 -3.86 12.36 -5.60
CA GLU A 257 -2.64 11.61 -5.96
C GLU A 257 -2.60 11.22 -7.44
N GLU A 258 -3.74 10.89 -8.03
CA GLU A 258 -3.86 10.50 -9.44
C GLU A 258 -3.59 11.70 -10.36
N SER A 259 -4.12 12.87 -9.98
CA SER A 259 -3.88 14.11 -10.72
C SER A 259 -2.42 14.59 -10.61
N GLY A 260 -1.72 14.18 -9.56
CA GLY A 260 -0.38 14.68 -9.22
C GLY A 260 -0.38 16.16 -8.84
N TRP A 261 0.78 16.68 -8.47
CA TRP A 261 0.93 18.09 -8.12
C TRP A 261 2.34 18.60 -8.35
N HIS A 262 2.45 19.86 -8.74
CA HIS A 262 3.69 20.62 -8.81
C HIS A 262 3.63 21.80 -7.85
N LYS A 263 4.78 22.16 -7.27
CA LYS A 263 4.93 23.39 -6.50
C LYS A 263 5.19 24.54 -7.46
N HIS A 264 4.45 25.62 -7.30
CA HIS A 264 4.63 26.86 -8.03
C HIS A 264 5.01 27.98 -7.09
N HIS A 265 5.94 28.84 -7.50
CA HIS A 265 6.23 30.09 -6.79
C HIS A 265 5.30 31.18 -7.27
N ILE A 266 4.55 31.82 -6.36
CA ILE A 266 3.62 32.92 -6.70
C ILE A 266 4.41 34.10 -7.30
N ILE A 267 5.46 34.52 -6.60
CA ILE A 267 6.50 35.42 -7.10
C ILE A 267 7.65 34.54 -7.56
N TRP A 268 8.02 34.65 -8.83
CA TRP A 268 9.07 33.84 -9.43
C TRP A 268 10.40 34.10 -8.73
N ARG A 269 11.26 33.08 -8.67
CA ARG A 269 12.58 33.22 -8.03
C ARG A 269 13.47 34.25 -8.74
N THR A 270 13.34 34.40 -10.05
CA THR A 270 14.02 35.42 -10.85
C THR A 270 13.61 36.83 -10.47
N ASP A 271 12.39 36.99 -9.96
CA ASP A 271 11.78 38.28 -9.61
C ASP A 271 11.90 38.56 -8.10
N GLY A 272 12.83 37.86 -7.42
CA GLY A 272 13.10 38.02 -5.98
C GLY A 272 12.24 37.16 -5.06
N GLY A 273 11.40 36.27 -5.60
CA GLY A 273 10.53 35.40 -4.82
C GLY A 273 11.28 34.39 -3.94
N ARG A 274 11.02 34.42 -2.62
CA ARG A 274 11.63 33.48 -1.67
C ARG A 274 10.97 32.10 -1.73
N ASP A 275 11.71 31.06 -1.39
CA ASP A 275 11.16 29.70 -1.25
C ASP A 275 10.51 29.51 0.13
N THR A 276 9.44 30.24 0.43
CA THR A 276 8.66 30.13 1.67
C THR A 276 7.27 29.57 1.40
N ASN A 277 6.57 29.06 2.43
CA ASN A 277 5.21 28.56 2.25
C ASN A 277 4.19 29.68 1.92
N GLU A 278 4.53 30.93 2.21
CA GLU A 278 3.75 32.11 1.80
C GLU A 278 3.81 32.34 0.29
N ASN A 279 4.97 32.09 -0.32
CA ASN A 279 5.21 32.31 -1.74
C ASN A 279 5.05 31.04 -2.60
N LEU A 280 4.43 29.99 -2.06
CA LEU A 280 4.25 28.71 -2.74
C LEU A 280 2.77 28.34 -2.80
N VAL A 281 2.39 27.68 -3.91
CA VAL A 281 1.08 27.04 -4.09
C VAL A 281 1.24 25.69 -4.78
N LEU A 282 0.26 24.80 -4.60
CA LEU A 282 0.18 23.54 -5.35
C LEU A 282 -0.75 23.70 -6.54
N LEU A 283 -0.28 23.27 -7.70
CA LEU A 283 -1.04 23.21 -8.95
C LEU A 283 -1.01 21.78 -9.50
N HIS A 284 -2.05 21.40 -10.25
CA HIS A 284 -1.97 20.20 -11.09
C HIS A 284 -0.83 20.34 -12.12
N PRO A 285 -0.19 19.25 -12.56
CA PRO A 285 0.89 19.29 -13.54
C PRO A 285 0.52 20.02 -14.85
N ASN A 286 -0.73 19.87 -15.31
CA ASN A 286 -1.23 20.56 -16.50
C ASN A 286 -1.43 22.06 -16.25
N CYS A 287 -2.09 22.42 -15.14
CA CYS A 287 -2.25 23.81 -14.72
C CYS A 287 -0.90 24.51 -14.55
N HIS A 288 0.08 23.83 -13.94
CA HIS A 288 1.43 24.34 -13.78
C HIS A 288 2.09 24.64 -15.13
N ARG A 289 1.97 23.74 -16.12
CA ARG A 289 2.50 23.96 -17.47
C ARG A 289 1.84 25.16 -18.15
N GLN A 290 0.52 25.30 -18.04
CA GLN A 290 -0.23 26.43 -18.61
C GLN A 290 0.19 27.76 -18.00
N VAL A 291 0.39 27.81 -16.68
CA VAL A 291 0.85 29.02 -15.98
C VAL A 291 2.23 29.46 -16.47
N HIS A 292 3.16 28.52 -16.65
CA HIS A 292 4.49 28.82 -17.20
C HIS A 292 4.45 29.25 -18.67
N SER A 293 3.62 28.61 -19.49
CA SER A 293 3.55 28.93 -20.93
C SER A 293 2.83 30.25 -21.20
N GLN A 294 1.78 30.55 -20.43
CA GLN A 294 0.95 31.75 -20.61
C GLN A 294 1.34 32.90 -19.67
N LYS A 295 2.35 32.70 -18.81
CA LYS A 295 2.83 33.68 -17.82
C LYS A 295 1.73 34.22 -16.91
N TRP A 296 0.79 33.37 -16.52
CA TRP A 296 -0.30 33.75 -15.62
C TRP A 296 0.20 34.05 -14.21
N LYS A 297 -0.41 35.05 -13.56
CA LYS A 297 -0.19 35.31 -12.13
C LYS A 297 -1.17 34.47 -11.31
N VAL A 298 -0.62 33.66 -10.42
CA VAL A 298 -1.41 32.74 -9.58
C VAL A 298 -1.24 33.11 -8.13
N GLY A 299 -2.33 33.54 -7.49
CA GLY A 299 -2.38 33.79 -6.04
C GLY A 299 -2.87 32.59 -5.25
N LYS A 300 -2.89 32.71 -3.92
CA LYS A 300 -3.40 31.64 -3.03
C LYS A 300 -4.91 31.40 -3.15
N LEU A 301 -5.67 32.43 -3.53
CA LEU A 301 -7.13 32.40 -3.62
C LEU A 301 -7.65 32.18 -5.06
N GLY A 302 -6.75 32.01 -6.04
CA GLY A 302 -7.12 31.77 -7.43
C GLY A 302 -6.16 32.38 -8.44
N LEU A 303 -6.48 32.21 -9.72
CA LEU A 303 -5.92 32.99 -10.81
C LEU A 303 -6.32 34.47 -10.67
N GLU A 304 -5.34 35.35 -10.50
CA GLU A 304 -5.53 36.77 -10.74
C GLU A 304 -5.30 36.99 -12.23
N LYS A 305 -6.38 37.20 -12.97
CA LYS A 305 -6.26 37.67 -14.35
C LYS A 305 -5.59 39.05 -14.27
N GLY A 306 -4.35 39.12 -14.75
CA GLY A 306 -3.68 40.39 -14.95
C GLY A 306 -4.49 41.26 -15.93
N PRO A 307 -4.27 42.59 -15.91
CA PRO A 307 -4.93 43.51 -16.83
C PRO A 307 -4.71 43.14 -18.31
#